data_AF-A0A2F0AEZ1-F1
#
_entry.id   AF-A0A2F0AEZ1-F1
#
_cell.length_a   1.000
_cell.length_b   1.000
_cell.length_c   1.000
_cell.angle_alpha   90.00
_cell.angle_beta   90.00
_cell.angle_gamma   90.00
#
_symmetry.space_group_name_H-M   'P 1'
#
loop_
_entity.id
_entity.type
_entity.pdbx_description
1 polymer ?
#
loop_
_entity_poly.entity_id
_entity_poly.type
_entity_poly.pdbx_seq_one_letter_code
_entity_poly.pdbx_strand_id
1 'polypeptide(L)' 'MNIAKTLIIVGLILFFIGVFIFLFRPYLGWFGNLFGDISYKTDNFSFYMPITSMIILSFIVSLIFNLFFKFFDR' A
#
# COMPACT_ATOMS: atom_id res chain seq x y z
N MET A 1 -15.98 -20.36 -3.91
CA MET A 1 -14.59 -20.23 -4.40
C MET A 1 -13.83 -21.48 -4.00
N ASN A 2 -13.22 -22.24 -4.93
CA ASN A 2 -12.44 -23.44 -4.56
C ASN A 2 -11.22 -23.04 -3.73
N ILE A 3 -10.92 -23.79 -2.66
CA ILE A 3 -9.79 -23.52 -1.76
C ILE A 3 -8.46 -23.39 -2.50
N ALA A 4 -8.25 -24.21 -3.54
CA ALA A 4 -7.08 -24.13 -4.41
C ALA A 4 -6.97 -22.79 -5.15
N LYS A 5 -8.10 -22.25 -5.66
CA LYS A 5 -8.12 -20.93 -6.32
C LYS A 5 -7.83 -19.82 -5.32
N THR A 6 -8.39 -19.90 -4.11
CA THR A 6 -8.12 -18.92 -3.05
C THR A 6 -6.64 -18.89 -2.68
N LEU A 7 -6.00 -20.07 -2.53
CA LEU A 7 -4.57 -20.17 -2.24
C LEU A 7 -3.71 -19.51 -3.33
N ILE A 8 -4.03 -19.77 -4.60
CA ILE A 8 -3.31 -19.19 -5.73
C ILE A 8 -3.43 -17.66 -5.74
N ILE A 9 -4.65 -17.13 -5.54
CA ILE A 9 -4.89 -15.68 -5.53
C ILE A 9 -4.14 -15.01 -4.39
N VAL A 10 -4.21 -15.57 -3.17
CA VAL A 10 -3.51 -15.02 -2.00
C VAL A 10 -1.99 -15.07 -2.20
N GLY A 11 -1.46 -16.16 -2.73
CA GLY A 11 -0.04 -16.29 -3.05
C GLY A 11 0.42 -15.25 -4.08
N LEU A 12 -0.39 -14.99 -5.10
CA LEU A 12 -0.10 -13.98 -6.11
C LEU A 12 -0.09 -12.56 -5.51
N ILE A 13 -1.06 -12.24 -4.65
CA ILE A 13 -1.13 -10.95 -3.94
C ILE A 13 0.12 -10.74 -3.07
N LEU A 14 0.48 -11.75 -2.27
CA LEU A 14 1.67 -11.71 -1.42
C LEU A 14 2.96 -11.54 -2.25
N PHE A 15 3.07 -12.23 -3.39
CA PHE A 15 4.19 -12.08 -4.30
C PHE A 15 4.32 -10.64 -4.82
N PHE A 16 3.23 -10.06 -5.32
CA PHE A 16 3.23 -8.67 -5.80
C PHE A 16 3.57 -7.67 -4.68
N ILE A 17 3.05 -7.88 -3.46
CA ILE A 17 3.42 -7.06 -2.28
C ILE A 17 4.92 -7.17 -2.00
N GLY A 18 5.48 -8.38 -2.00
CA GLY A 18 6.91 -8.61 -1.75
C GLY A 18 7.80 -7.94 -2.80
N VAL A 19 7.44 -8.07 -4.09
CA VAL A 19 8.13 -7.43 -5.21
C VAL A 19 8.05 -5.90 -5.09
N PHE A 20 6.87 -5.36 -4.74
CA PHE A 20 6.69 -3.93 -4.53
C PHE A 20 7.58 -3.42 -3.39
N ILE A 21 7.58 -4.08 -2.24
CA ILE A 21 8.45 -3.68 -1.11
C ILE A 21 9.94 -3.76 -1.50
N PHE A 22 10.35 -4.80 -2.25
CA PHE A 22 11.74 -4.95 -2.68
C PHE A 22 12.21 -3.83 -3.63
N LEU A 23 11.41 -3.52 -4.65
CA LEU A 23 11.71 -2.46 -5.64
C LEU A 23 11.64 -1.06 -5.03
N PHE A 24 10.64 -0.83 -4.18
CA PHE A 24 10.43 0.48 -3.57
C PHE A 24 11.22 0.68 -2.28
N ARG A 25 11.94 -0.33 -1.76
CA ARG A 25 12.77 -0.21 -0.54
C ARG A 25 13.69 1.03 -0.50
N PRO A 26 14.42 1.40 -1.57
CA PRO A 26 15.26 2.60 -1.58
C PRO A 26 14.45 3.90 -1.61
N TYR A 27 13.25 3.82 -2.16
CA TYR A 27 12.33 4.94 -2.27
C TYR A 27 11.49 5.07 -0.99
N LEU A 28 11.14 4.03 -0.24
CA LEU A 28 10.26 4.16 0.94
C LEU A 28 10.79 5.03 2.10
N GLY A 29 12.03 5.55 2.03
CA GLY A 29 12.53 6.57 2.96
C GLY A 29 11.77 7.91 2.95
N TRP A 30 11.05 8.25 1.87
CA TRP A 30 10.12 9.40 1.83
C TRP A 30 8.71 9.06 2.33
N PHE A 31 8.38 7.77 2.50
CA PHE A 31 7.05 7.33 2.93
C PHE A 31 6.88 7.68 4.42
N GLY A 32 6.10 8.74 4.69
CA GLY A 32 6.04 9.38 6.01
C GLY A 32 6.71 10.73 6.17
N ASN A 33 7.48 11.16 5.17
CA ASN A 33 8.09 12.49 5.11
C ASN A 33 7.55 13.28 3.91
N LEU A 34 6.36 12.92 3.42
CA LEU A 34 5.68 13.72 2.40
C LEU A 34 5.13 15.02 3.00
N PHE A 35 5.01 16.04 2.16
CA PHE A 35 4.32 17.28 2.54
C PHE A 35 2.92 16.94 3.08
N GLY A 36 2.65 17.27 4.34
CA GLY A 36 1.39 16.95 5.03
C GLY A 36 1.42 15.72 5.95
N ASP A 37 2.49 14.91 5.95
CA ASP A 37 2.72 13.91 6.98
C ASP A 37 3.29 14.59 8.24
N ILE A 38 2.61 14.45 9.38
CA ILE A 38 2.98 15.12 10.63
C ILE A 38 3.77 14.13 11.49
N SER A 39 5.07 14.36 11.65
CA SER A 39 5.89 13.63 12.61
C SER A 39 6.30 14.56 13.76
N TYR A 40 5.85 14.23 14.97
CA TYR A 40 6.24 14.92 16.20
C TYR A 40 7.03 13.95 17.07
N LYS A 41 8.31 14.25 17.33
CA LYS A 41 9.19 13.46 18.20
C LYS A 41 9.68 14.32 19.38
N THR A 42 9.47 13.79 20.57
CA THR A 42 9.93 14.27 21.88
C THR A 42 10.63 13.11 22.60
N ASP A 43 11.45 13.40 23.61
CA ASP A 43 12.24 12.40 24.37
C ASP A 43 11.39 11.24 24.96
N ASN A 44 10.13 11.51 25.33
CA ASN A 44 9.22 10.51 25.90
C ASN A 44 8.01 10.19 25.00
N PHE A 45 7.87 10.83 23.83
CA PHE A 45 6.67 10.68 23.00
C PHE A 45 6.96 10.86 21.52
N SER A 46 6.50 9.92 20.71
CA SER A 46 6.57 9.99 19.26
C SER A 46 5.18 9.81 18.67
N PHE A 47 4.70 10.81 17.94
CA PHE A 47 3.45 10.79 17.21
C PHE A 47 3.72 10.94 15.73
N TYR A 48 3.16 10.06 14.92
CA TYR A 48 3.35 10.03 13.48
C TYR A 48 2.00 9.87 12.82
N MET A 49 1.63 10.85 12.00
CA MET A 49 0.34 10.93 11.32
C MET A 49 0.56 11.07 9.81
N PRO A 50 0.62 9.94 9.08
CA PRO A 50 0.93 9.91 7.64
C PRO A 50 -0.32 10.19 6.78
N ILE A 51 -0.90 11.39 6.90
CA ILE A 51 -2.17 11.73 6.25
C ILE A 51 -2.04 11.65 4.73
N THR A 52 -1.03 12.29 4.18
CA THR A 52 -0.81 12.36 2.73
C THR A 52 -0.47 10.99 2.17
N SER A 53 0.41 10.26 2.86
CA SER A 53 0.76 8.89 2.47
C SER A 53 -0.45 7.96 2.44
N MET A 54 -1.37 8.05 3.41
CA MET A 54 -2.58 7.22 3.46
C MET A 54 -3.59 7.58 2.36
N ILE A 55 -3.74 8.86 2.03
CA ILE A 55 -4.59 9.31 0.91
C ILE A 55 -4.07 8.75 -0.42
N ILE A 56 -2.77 8.86 -0.67
CA ILE A 56 -2.14 8.34 -1.89
C ILE A 56 -2.33 6.82 -1.99
N LEU A 57 -2.07 6.10 -0.90
CA LEU A 57 -2.25 4.65 -0.85
C LEU A 57 -3.71 4.26 -1.15
N SER A 58 -4.68 4.93 -0.51
CA SER A 58 -6.10 4.68 -0.74
C SER A 58 -6.51 4.94 -2.19
N PHE A 59 -6.01 6.02 -2.79
CA PHE A 59 -6.28 6.35 -4.19
C PHE A 59 -5.73 5.29 -5.14
N ILE A 60 -4.48 4.86 -4.97
CA ILE A 60 -3.85 3.81 -5.79
C ILE A 60 -4.61 2.50 -5.68
N VAL A 61 -4.92 2.07 -4.45
CA VAL A 61 -5.68 0.85 -4.19
C VAL A 61 -7.06 0.92 -4.86
N SER A 62 -7.76 2.05 -4.70
CA SER A 62 -9.07 2.26 -5.33
C SER A 62 -8.98 2.23 -6.86
N LEU A 63 -7.95 2.83 -7.46
CA LEU A 63 -7.72 2.81 -8.90
C LEU A 63 -7.46 1.39 -9.42
N ILE A 64 -6.61 0.62 -8.73
CA ILE A 64 -6.30 -0.78 -9.07
C ILE A 64 -7.55 -1.63 -8.99
N PHE A 65 -8.33 -1.53 -7.91
CA PHE A 65 -9.58 -2.27 -7.79
C PHE A 65 -10.58 -1.88 -8.87
N ASN A 66 -10.76 -0.58 -9.13
CA ASN A 66 -11.68 -0.11 -10.16
C ASN A 66 -11.29 -0.65 -11.55
N LEU A 67 -10.00 -0.60 -11.89
CA LEU A 67 -9.50 -1.17 -13.14
C LEU A 67 -9.71 -2.69 -13.19
N PHE A 68 -9.37 -3.41 -12.12
CA PHE A 68 -9.55 -4.86 -12.05
C PHE A 68 -11.02 -5.27 -12.24
N PHE A 69 -11.96 -4.62 -11.56
CA PHE A 69 -13.39 -4.88 -11.73
C PHE A 69 -13.88 -4.49 -13.12
N LYS A 70 -13.45 -3.35 -13.66
CA LYS A 70 -13.84 -2.92 -15.02
C LYS A 70 -13.35 -3.87 -16.12
N PHE A 71 -12.20 -4.51 -15.94
CA PHE A 71 -11.67 -5.51 -16.87
C PHE A 71 -12.25 -6.91 -16.66
N PHE A 72 -12.77 -7.23 -15.48
CA PHE A 72 -13.37 -8.54 -15.17
C PHE A 72 -14.88 -8.60 -15.47
N ASP A 73 -15.57 -7.46 -15.47
CA ASP A 73 -16.98 -7.32 -15.91
C ASP A 73 -17.15 -7.17 -17.44
N ARG A 74 -16.10 -7.42 -18.23
CA ARG A 74 -16.14 -7.56 -19.69
C ARG A 74 -15.70 -8.96 -20.10
#